data_AF-A0A2D6XSR2-F1
#
_entry.id   AF-A0A2D6XSR2-F1
#
_cell.length_a   1.000
_cell.length_b   1.000
_cell.length_c   1.000
_cell.angle_alpha   90.00
_cell.angle_beta   90.00
_cell.angle_gamma   90.00
#
_symmetry.space_group_name_H-M   'P 1'
#
loop_
_entity.id
_entity.type
_entity.pdbx_description
1 polymer ?
#
loop_
_entity_poly.entity_id
_entity_poly.type
_entity_poly.pdbx_seq_one_letter_code
_entity_poly.pdbx_strand_id
1 'polypeptide(L)'
;FSAISLRLLYAKEGVAVPDNRDLYDIGLKGSKAYLERARELIKKFINAIINDKKGIFRLDKSELKELKLTHKELKSKINNHHQTISKYFGTGIGLSLMYTDSVIAEDVMLSFLREGIIILPIHDSFIVRCGYELSLKAQMKVSFKKVVKTVTKVKAIGPLLPEHFYSKPKTESGGKIIAGEDTWDLLVDDKSSICDGYLSSWHSWKRMSS
;
A
#
# COMPACT_ATOMS: atom_id res chain seq x y z
N PHE A 1 2.02 -0.29 2.59
CA PHE A 1 1.18 -0.74 3.72
C PHE A 1 0.08 -1.63 3.14
N SER A 2 -0.92 -2.06 3.90
CA SER A 2 -2.16 -2.59 3.29
C SER A 2 -3.33 -2.00 4.05
N ALA A 3 -4.34 -1.51 3.33
CA ALA A 3 -5.49 -0.80 3.90
C ALA A 3 -5.12 0.46 4.72
N ILE A 4 -4.14 1.25 4.25
CA ILE A 4 -3.65 2.43 4.98
C ILE A 4 -4.79 3.40 5.35
N SER A 5 -5.73 3.63 4.43
CA SER A 5 -6.90 4.49 4.66
C SER A 5 -7.72 4.04 5.88
N LEU A 6 -8.08 2.76 5.96
CA LEU A 6 -8.83 2.23 7.10
C LEU A 6 -8.02 2.27 8.39
N ARG A 7 -6.73 1.93 8.34
CA ARG A 7 -5.85 1.96 9.52
C ARG A 7 -5.70 3.38 10.08
N LEU A 8 -5.55 4.38 9.21
CA LEU A 8 -5.55 5.79 9.59
C LEU A 8 -6.87 6.21 10.24
N LEU A 9 -8.01 5.75 9.71
CA LEU A 9 -9.33 6.02 10.31
C LEU A 9 -9.47 5.42 11.71
N TYR A 10 -9.07 4.16 11.91
CA TYR A 10 -9.09 3.53 13.23
C TYR A 10 -8.16 4.24 14.22
N ALA A 11 -6.98 4.63 13.74
CA ALA A 11 -6.04 5.39 14.54
C ALA A 11 -6.55 6.78 14.94
N LYS A 12 -7.30 7.44 14.06
CA LYS A 12 -7.99 8.71 14.35
C LYS A 12 -9.02 8.57 15.48
N GLU A 13 -9.60 7.38 15.64
CA GLU A 13 -10.49 7.02 16.76
C GLU A 13 -9.73 6.51 18.00
N GLY A 14 -8.40 6.53 17.99
CA GLY A 14 -7.57 6.02 19.08
C GLY A 14 -7.62 4.49 19.23
N VAL A 15 -8.16 3.77 18.24
CA VAL A 15 -8.29 2.32 18.29
C VAL A 15 -7.09 1.68 17.59
N ALA A 16 -6.28 0.96 18.36
CA ALA A 16 -5.20 0.14 17.82
C ALA A 16 -5.78 -1.10 17.12
N VAL A 17 -5.50 -1.24 15.82
CA VAL A 17 -5.90 -2.42 15.05
C VAL A 17 -4.78 -3.44 15.06
N PRO A 18 -5.03 -4.68 15.52
CA PRO A 18 -4.04 -5.75 15.47
C PRO A 18 -3.47 -5.96 14.06
N ASP A 19 -2.18 -6.25 14.02
CA ASP A 19 -1.43 -6.39 12.77
C ASP A 19 -1.86 -7.59 11.91
N ASN A 20 -2.46 -8.60 12.53
CA ASN A 20 -3.00 -9.80 11.90
C ASN A 20 -4.46 -9.64 11.43
N ARG A 21 -5.13 -8.53 11.75
CA ARG A 21 -6.53 -8.31 11.35
C ARG A 21 -6.58 -7.80 9.90
N ASP A 22 -7.24 -8.56 9.03
CA ASP A 22 -7.61 -8.08 7.70
C ASP A 22 -8.85 -7.20 7.80
N LEU A 23 -8.72 -5.93 7.42
CA LEU A 23 -9.82 -4.96 7.47
C LEU A 23 -10.80 -5.11 6.31
N TYR A 24 -10.49 -5.93 5.30
CA TYR A 24 -11.40 -6.23 4.19
C TYR A 24 -12.15 -7.55 4.36
N ASP A 25 -11.80 -8.35 5.37
CA ASP A 25 -12.56 -9.54 5.73
C ASP A 25 -13.72 -9.15 6.65
N ILE A 26 -14.95 -9.19 6.13
CA ILE A 26 -16.18 -8.84 6.85
C ILE A 26 -16.91 -10.09 7.40
N GLY A 27 -16.21 -11.22 7.53
CA GLY A 27 -16.78 -12.46 8.07
C GLY A 27 -17.67 -13.20 7.07
N LEU A 28 -17.32 -13.16 5.78
CA LEU A 28 -17.97 -14.01 4.78
C LEU A 28 -17.43 -15.44 4.89
N LYS A 29 -18.29 -16.42 4.59
CA LYS A 29 -17.93 -17.85 4.62
C LYS A 29 -18.08 -18.43 3.22
N GLY A 30 -17.11 -19.24 2.79
CA GLY A 30 -17.13 -19.87 1.48
C GLY A 30 -15.80 -20.54 1.14
N SER A 31 -15.63 -20.90 -0.14
CA SER A 31 -14.37 -21.44 -0.65
C SER A 31 -13.26 -20.39 -0.62
N LYS A 32 -11.99 -20.83 -0.62
CA LYS A 32 -10.83 -19.93 -0.63
C LYS A 32 -10.87 -18.94 -1.82
N ALA A 33 -11.16 -19.44 -3.02
CA ALA A 33 -11.29 -18.62 -4.22
C ALA A 33 -12.42 -17.57 -4.11
N TYR A 34 -13.55 -17.94 -3.50
CA TYR A 34 -14.64 -17.00 -3.23
C TYR A 34 -14.21 -15.91 -2.24
N LEU A 35 -13.52 -16.26 -1.16
CA LEU A 35 -13.06 -15.29 -0.16
C LEU A 35 -12.03 -14.32 -0.73
N GLU A 36 -11.09 -14.79 -1.55
CA GLU A 36 -10.13 -13.93 -2.24
C GLU A 36 -10.84 -12.95 -3.18
N ARG A 37 -11.81 -13.43 -3.96
CA ARG A 37 -12.61 -12.57 -4.84
C ARG A 37 -13.48 -11.59 -4.05
N ALA A 38 -14.13 -12.05 -3.00
CA ALA A 38 -14.97 -11.21 -2.15
C ALA A 38 -14.15 -10.09 -1.51
N ARG A 39 -12.93 -10.39 -1.05
CA ARG A 39 -11.98 -9.42 -0.51
C ARG A 39 -11.64 -8.32 -1.52
N GLU A 40 -11.42 -8.65 -2.79
CA GLU A 40 -11.18 -7.65 -3.84
C GLU A 40 -12.39 -6.70 -4.03
N LEU A 41 -13.60 -7.27 -4.08
CA LEU A 41 -14.84 -6.50 -4.25
C LEU A 41 -15.15 -5.63 -3.02
N ILE A 42 -14.93 -6.16 -1.81
CA ILE A 42 -15.07 -5.40 -0.56
C ILE A 42 -14.07 -4.25 -0.53
N LYS A 43 -12.81 -4.49 -0.90
CA LYS A 43 -11.79 -3.43 -1.00
C LYS A 43 -12.22 -2.32 -1.97
N LYS A 44 -12.70 -2.70 -3.17
CA LYS A 44 -13.23 -1.75 -4.17
C LYS A 44 -14.37 -0.91 -3.56
N PHE A 45 -15.33 -1.58 -2.93
CA PHE A 45 -16.48 -0.91 -2.33
C PHE A 45 -16.09 0.02 -1.19
N ILE A 46 -15.26 -0.43 -0.24
CA ILE A 46 -14.82 0.39 0.89
C ILE A 46 -14.08 1.65 0.43
N ASN A 47 -13.15 1.51 -0.52
CA ASN A 47 -12.41 2.66 -1.03
C ASN A 47 -13.33 3.68 -1.73
N ALA A 48 -14.37 3.21 -2.41
CA ALA A 48 -15.35 4.08 -3.05
C ALA A 48 -16.24 4.79 -2.02
N ILE A 49 -16.81 4.07 -1.03
CA ILE A 49 -17.73 4.67 -0.05
C ILE A 49 -17.05 5.68 0.88
N ILE A 50 -15.74 5.56 1.14
CA ILE A 50 -14.99 6.57 1.90
C ILE A 50 -15.05 7.94 1.19
N ASN A 51 -15.01 7.93 -0.13
CA ASN A 51 -14.96 9.14 -0.96
C ASN A 51 -16.34 9.58 -1.50
N ASP A 52 -17.34 8.72 -1.44
CA ASP A 52 -18.67 8.94 -2.02
C ASP A 52 -19.55 9.86 -1.17
N LYS A 53 -19.30 11.17 -1.27
CA LYS A 53 -20.11 12.20 -0.59
C LYS A 53 -21.59 12.19 -0.98
N LYS A 54 -21.92 11.68 -2.18
CA LYS A 54 -23.29 11.65 -2.70
C LYS A 54 -24.04 10.38 -2.31
N GLY A 55 -23.33 9.35 -1.83
CA GLY A 55 -23.93 8.06 -1.46
C GLY A 55 -24.50 7.28 -2.66
N ILE A 56 -24.03 7.57 -3.87
CA ILE A 56 -24.56 7.01 -5.12
C ILE A 56 -23.80 5.76 -5.58
N PHE A 57 -22.61 5.51 -5.02
CA PHE A 57 -21.76 4.41 -5.46
C PHE A 57 -22.38 3.05 -5.10
N ARG A 58 -22.40 2.17 -6.10
CA ARG A 58 -22.86 0.79 -5.96
C ARG A 58 -21.92 -0.11 -6.75
N LEU A 59 -21.70 -1.34 -6.25
CA LEU A 59 -21.11 -2.39 -7.06
C LEU A 59 -22.07 -2.78 -8.18
N ASP A 60 -21.51 -3.32 -9.26
CA ASP A 60 -22.32 -3.79 -10.39
C ASP A 60 -23.19 -4.98 -9.99
N LYS A 61 -24.29 -5.20 -10.73
CA LYS A 61 -25.22 -6.31 -10.44
C LYS A 61 -24.52 -7.67 -10.49
N SER A 62 -23.54 -7.85 -11.39
CA SER A 62 -22.71 -9.06 -11.47
C SER A 62 -21.83 -9.23 -10.23
N GLU A 63 -21.14 -8.17 -9.80
CA GLU A 63 -20.28 -8.18 -8.61
C GLU A 63 -21.08 -8.46 -7.32
N LEU A 64 -22.29 -7.89 -7.20
CA LEU A 64 -23.20 -8.20 -6.08
C LEU A 64 -23.69 -9.66 -6.11
N LYS A 65 -23.96 -10.20 -7.31
CA LYS A 65 -24.34 -11.60 -7.48
C LYS A 65 -23.18 -12.54 -7.12
N GLU A 66 -21.95 -12.19 -7.49
CA GLU A 66 -20.73 -12.91 -7.07
C GLU A 66 -20.61 -12.94 -5.55
N LEU A 67 -20.84 -11.80 -4.87
CA LEU A 67 -20.82 -11.71 -3.42
C LEU A 67 -21.97 -12.45 -2.73
N LYS A 68 -23.03 -12.81 -3.46
CA LYS A 68 -24.30 -13.33 -2.93
C LYS A 68 -24.91 -12.39 -1.89
N LEU A 69 -24.76 -11.08 -2.09
CA LEU A 69 -25.27 -10.04 -1.20
C LEU A 69 -25.99 -8.96 -1.99
N THR A 70 -27.06 -8.42 -1.44
CA THR A 70 -27.64 -7.17 -1.92
C THR A 70 -26.78 -5.98 -1.51
N HIS A 71 -26.92 -4.85 -2.21
CA HIS A 71 -26.22 -3.61 -1.86
C HIS A 71 -26.51 -3.16 -0.41
N LYS A 72 -27.77 -3.33 0.04
CA LYS A 72 -28.18 -2.96 1.40
C LYS A 72 -27.51 -3.85 2.44
N GLU A 73 -27.44 -5.17 2.20
CA GLU A 73 -26.76 -6.11 3.10
C GLU A 73 -25.26 -5.88 3.14
N LEU A 74 -24.62 -5.62 1.99
CA LEU A 74 -23.20 -5.30 1.93
C LEU A 74 -22.88 -4.04 2.74
N LYS A 75 -23.64 -2.97 2.53
CA LYS A 75 -23.48 -1.71 3.27
C LYS A 75 -23.70 -1.92 4.77
N SER A 76 -24.74 -2.66 5.15
CA SER A 76 -25.03 -2.98 6.56
C SER A 76 -23.90 -3.79 7.20
N LYS A 77 -23.43 -4.86 6.54
CA LYS A 77 -22.30 -5.68 7.04
C LYS A 77 -21.03 -4.85 7.22
N ILE A 78 -20.71 -3.98 6.26
CA ILE A 78 -19.52 -3.13 6.35
C ILE A 78 -19.65 -2.11 7.49
N ASN A 79 -20.80 -1.45 7.61
CA ASN A 79 -21.05 -0.51 8.71
C ASN A 79 -20.98 -1.20 10.08
N ASN A 80 -21.52 -2.40 10.21
CA ASN A 80 -21.47 -3.16 11.46
C ASN A 80 -20.04 -3.63 11.77
N HIS A 81 -19.31 -4.13 10.76
CA HIS A 81 -17.93 -4.58 10.93
C HIS A 81 -16.95 -3.44 11.25
N HIS A 82 -17.22 -2.25 10.73
CA HIS A 82 -16.42 -1.04 10.88
C HIS A 82 -17.14 0.03 11.70
N GLN A 83 -17.94 -0.36 12.69
CA GLN A 83 -18.80 0.55 13.44
C GLN A 83 -18.05 1.78 13.97
N THR A 84 -16.85 1.58 14.53
CA THR A 84 -15.95 2.63 15.05
C THR A 84 -15.67 3.74 14.03
N ILE A 85 -15.48 3.38 12.77
CA ILE A 85 -15.09 4.31 11.70
C ILE A 85 -16.22 4.60 10.71
N SER A 86 -17.40 4.02 10.91
CA SER A 86 -18.55 4.12 9.99
C SER A 86 -18.99 5.56 9.73
N LYS A 87 -18.82 6.45 10.72
CA LYS A 87 -19.08 7.90 10.61
C LYS A 87 -18.24 8.62 9.55
N TYR A 88 -17.14 8.01 9.09
CA TYR A 88 -16.29 8.57 8.05
C TYR A 88 -16.70 8.13 6.64
N PHE A 89 -17.54 7.12 6.49
CA PHE A 89 -18.04 6.71 5.18
C PHE A 89 -18.98 7.78 4.63
N GLY A 90 -18.79 8.14 3.36
CA GLY A 90 -19.54 9.20 2.69
C GLY A 90 -19.12 10.63 3.07
N THR A 91 -18.02 10.82 3.79
CA THR A 91 -17.54 12.17 4.15
C THR A 91 -16.59 12.77 3.12
N GLY A 92 -15.97 11.94 2.28
CA GLY A 92 -14.90 12.39 1.40
C GLY A 92 -13.56 12.62 2.11
N ILE A 93 -13.38 12.06 3.31
CA ILE A 93 -12.13 12.18 4.08
C ILE A 93 -10.92 11.55 3.39
N GLY A 94 -11.11 10.74 2.34
CA GLY A 94 -10.01 10.03 1.68
C GLY A 94 -8.89 10.94 1.19
N LEU A 95 -9.18 12.17 0.74
CA LEU A 95 -8.12 13.13 0.37
C LEU A 95 -7.23 13.53 1.56
N SER A 96 -7.83 13.73 2.74
CA SER A 96 -7.09 14.02 3.97
C SER A 96 -6.26 12.80 4.43
N LEU A 97 -6.79 11.58 4.24
CA LEU A 97 -6.05 10.35 4.50
C LEU A 97 -4.85 10.21 3.56
N MET A 98 -5.02 10.53 2.26
CA MET A 98 -3.94 10.52 1.27
C MET A 98 -2.85 11.54 1.62
N TYR A 99 -3.25 12.76 2.03
CA TYR A 99 -2.30 13.76 2.51
C TYR A 99 -1.49 13.25 3.71
N THR A 100 -2.17 12.64 4.69
CA THR A 100 -1.51 12.07 5.87
C THR A 100 -0.51 10.96 5.48
N ASP A 101 -0.88 10.09 4.54
CA ASP A 101 0.00 9.06 4.01
C ASP A 101 1.24 9.66 3.32
N SER A 102 1.06 10.73 2.54
CA SER A 102 2.18 11.44 1.92
C SER A 102 3.13 12.07 2.94
N VAL A 103 2.62 12.64 4.04
CA VAL A 103 3.45 13.19 5.13
C VAL A 103 4.25 12.09 5.83
N ILE A 104 3.66 10.91 6.03
CA ILE A 104 4.39 9.75 6.58
C ILE A 104 5.50 9.36 5.60
N ALA A 105 5.21 9.29 4.31
CA ALA A 105 6.19 8.89 3.32
C ALA A 105 7.35 9.88 3.19
N GLU A 106 7.06 11.18 3.24
CA GLU A 106 8.06 12.24 3.30
C GLU A 106 9.00 12.09 4.50
N ASP A 107 8.46 11.85 5.70
CA ASP A 107 9.28 11.68 6.91
C ASP A 107 10.21 10.44 6.81
N VAL A 108 9.74 9.36 6.18
CA VAL A 108 10.57 8.19 5.88
C VAL A 108 11.69 8.56 4.90
N MET A 109 11.36 9.24 3.79
CA MET A 109 12.35 9.68 2.80
C MET A 109 13.42 10.58 3.41
N LEU A 110 13.02 11.60 4.17
CA LEU A 110 13.95 12.53 4.82
C LEU A 110 14.85 11.82 5.82
N SER A 111 14.35 10.78 6.50
CA SER A 111 15.15 10.00 7.45
C SER A 111 16.22 9.18 6.74
N PHE A 112 15.88 8.49 5.65
CA PHE A 112 16.86 7.77 4.83
C PHE A 112 17.86 8.70 4.12
N LEU A 113 17.40 9.87 3.67
CA LEU A 113 18.26 10.86 3.02
C LEU A 113 19.34 11.37 3.97
N ARG A 114 19.04 11.55 5.26
CA ARG A 114 20.04 11.91 6.29
C ARG A 114 21.11 10.84 6.48
N GLU A 115 20.79 9.59 6.20
CA GLU A 115 21.72 8.46 6.23
C GLU A 115 22.45 8.27 4.88
N GLY A 116 22.23 9.16 3.90
CA GLY A 116 22.81 9.07 2.56
C GLY A 116 22.20 7.98 1.69
N ILE A 117 21.02 7.46 2.07
CA ILE A 117 20.35 6.37 1.37
C ILE A 117 19.15 6.95 0.60
N ILE A 118 19.08 6.65 -0.68
CA ILE A 118 17.96 7.05 -1.54
C ILE A 118 16.88 5.98 -1.51
N ILE A 119 15.64 6.39 -1.24
CA ILE A 119 14.45 5.56 -1.37
C ILE A 119 13.44 6.27 -2.28
N LEU A 120 12.67 5.51 -3.05
CA LEU A 120 11.62 6.07 -3.92
C LEU A 120 10.25 5.68 -3.40
N PRO A 121 9.37 6.64 -3.04
CA PRO A 121 8.01 6.33 -2.63
C PRO A 121 7.16 5.99 -3.86
N ILE A 122 6.36 4.94 -3.74
CA ILE A 122 5.26 4.60 -4.63
C ILE A 122 4.01 4.43 -3.75
N HIS A 123 3.26 5.52 -3.59
CA HIS A 123 2.15 5.61 -2.63
C HIS A 123 2.56 5.14 -1.23
N ASP A 124 2.03 3.99 -0.80
CA ASP A 124 2.23 3.40 0.53
C ASP A 124 3.38 2.38 0.57
N SER A 125 4.12 2.26 -0.53
CA SER A 125 5.23 1.34 -0.75
C SER A 125 6.50 2.12 -1.09
N PHE A 126 7.66 1.51 -0.91
CA PHE A 126 8.95 2.15 -1.22
C PHE A 126 9.82 1.19 -2.00
N ILE A 127 10.57 1.75 -2.94
CA ILE A 127 11.71 1.08 -3.58
C ILE A 127 12.96 1.46 -2.79
N VAL A 128 13.69 0.43 -2.36
CA VAL A 128 14.96 0.57 -1.66
C VAL A 128 15.94 -0.47 -2.16
N ARG A 129 17.25 -0.19 -2.05
CA ARG A 129 18.29 -1.18 -2.31
C ARG A 129 18.13 -2.41 -1.40
N CYS A 130 18.43 -3.58 -1.93
CA CYS A 130 18.48 -4.83 -1.17
C CYS A 130 19.35 -4.66 0.08
N GLY A 131 18.90 -5.24 1.21
CA GLY A 131 19.59 -5.14 2.50
C GLY A 131 19.01 -4.08 3.45
N TYR A 132 18.33 -3.05 2.95
CA TYR A 132 17.73 -2.00 3.79
C TYR A 132 16.27 -2.27 4.18
N GLU A 133 15.72 -3.44 3.85
CA GLU A 133 14.32 -3.76 4.11
C GLU A 133 13.93 -3.67 5.60
N LEU A 134 14.81 -4.11 6.50
CA LEU A 134 14.57 -4.05 7.94
C LEU A 134 14.59 -2.61 8.45
N SER A 135 15.58 -1.82 8.03
CA SER A 135 15.66 -0.39 8.34
C SER A 135 14.42 0.35 7.82
N LEU A 136 13.96 0.02 6.61
CA LEU A 136 12.79 0.64 6.01
C LEU A 136 11.54 0.31 6.81
N LYS A 137 11.34 -0.95 7.19
CA LYS A 137 10.22 -1.36 8.05
C LYS A 137 10.24 -0.64 9.40
N ALA A 138 11.41 -0.53 10.02
CA ALA A 138 11.57 0.14 11.30
C ALA A 138 11.23 1.63 11.17
N GLN A 139 11.80 2.31 10.18
CA GLN A 139 11.56 3.73 9.94
C GLN A 139 10.09 4.01 9.58
N MET A 140 9.46 3.19 8.73
CA MET A 140 8.04 3.33 8.41
C MET A 140 7.15 3.21 9.66
N LYS A 141 7.50 2.36 10.63
CA LYS A 141 6.78 2.29 11.92
C LYS A 141 7.01 3.54 12.78
N VAL A 142 8.24 4.05 12.81
CA VAL A 142 8.60 5.27 13.54
C VAL A 142 7.85 6.48 12.98
N SER A 143 7.91 6.68 11.65
CA SER A 143 7.23 7.76 10.96
C SER A 143 5.70 7.66 11.10
N PHE A 144 5.13 6.46 10.99
CA PHE A 144 3.70 6.25 11.22
C PHE A 144 3.31 6.64 12.66
N LYS A 145 4.07 6.20 13.67
CA LYS A 145 3.82 6.56 15.08
C LYS A 145 3.98 8.06 15.32
N LYS A 146 4.94 8.71 14.68
CA LYS A 146 5.18 10.16 14.79
C LYS A 146 3.98 10.96 14.27
N VAL A 147 3.47 10.62 13.10
CA VAL A 147 2.38 11.37 12.44
C VAL A 147 1.00 11.00 13.01
N VAL A 148 0.76 9.72 13.24
CA VAL A 148 -0.57 9.18 13.54
C VAL A 148 -0.77 8.93 15.05
N LYS A 149 0.32 8.95 15.83
CA LYS A 149 0.33 8.66 17.29
C LYS A 149 -0.13 7.23 17.65
N THR A 150 -0.14 6.29 16.71
CA THR A 150 -0.50 4.86 16.91
C THR A 150 0.50 3.91 16.23
N VAL A 151 0.35 2.59 16.39
CA VAL A 151 1.29 1.56 15.88
C VAL A 151 0.61 0.68 14.81
N THR A 152 1.34 0.25 13.77
CA THR A 152 0.82 -0.62 12.69
C THR A 152 1.95 -1.41 11.96
N LYS A 153 1.64 -2.59 11.41
CA LYS A 153 2.53 -3.41 10.56
C LYS A 153 2.84 -2.83 9.19
N VAL A 154 4.11 -2.98 8.80
CA VAL A 154 4.65 -2.73 7.46
C VAL A 154 4.91 -4.07 6.77
N LYS A 155 4.46 -4.22 5.52
CA LYS A 155 4.79 -5.36 4.66
C LYS A 155 5.96 -4.95 3.78
N ALA A 156 7.03 -5.74 3.74
CA ALA A 156 7.98 -5.67 2.63
C ALA A 156 7.68 -6.81 1.66
N ILE A 157 7.85 -6.49 0.40
CA ILE A 157 7.96 -7.46 -0.69
C ILE A 157 9.48 -7.53 -0.92
N GLY A 158 10.04 -8.74 -1.03
CA GLY A 158 11.47 -8.93 -1.27
C GLY A 158 11.92 -8.33 -2.60
N PRO A 159 13.19 -8.52 -3.01
CA PRO A 159 13.72 -7.92 -4.24
C PRO A 159 12.79 -8.19 -5.43
N LEU A 160 12.24 -7.10 -5.98
CA LEU A 160 11.46 -7.12 -7.20
C LEU A 160 12.42 -6.79 -8.36
N LEU A 161 12.52 -7.70 -9.33
CA LEU A 161 13.18 -7.43 -10.61
C LEU A 161 12.45 -6.29 -11.35
N PRO A 162 13.14 -5.51 -12.21
CA PRO A 162 12.55 -4.44 -13.06
C PRO A 162 11.24 -4.82 -13.77
N GLU A 163 11.13 -6.09 -14.17
CA GLU A 163 9.95 -6.66 -14.84
C GLU A 163 8.71 -6.78 -13.93
N HIS A 164 8.90 -6.83 -12.61
CA HIS A 164 7.84 -6.92 -11.62
C HIS A 164 7.29 -5.56 -11.17
N PHE A 165 7.81 -4.45 -11.68
CA PHE A 165 7.33 -3.10 -11.33
C PHE A 165 6.04 -2.73 -12.08
N TYR A 166 5.85 -3.25 -13.30
CA TYR A 166 4.68 -2.95 -14.15
C TYR A 166 3.63 -4.07 -14.19
N SER A 167 3.90 -5.21 -13.56
CA SER A 167 3.02 -6.37 -13.49
C SER A 167 2.83 -6.83 -12.05
N LYS A 168 1.62 -7.29 -11.66
CA LYS A 168 1.42 -7.89 -10.33
C LYS A 168 2.44 -9.04 -10.15
N PRO A 169 3.22 -9.09 -9.06
CA PRO A 169 4.17 -10.17 -8.85
C PRO A 169 3.40 -11.49 -8.80
N LYS A 170 3.71 -12.41 -9.71
CA LYS A 170 3.20 -13.78 -9.64
C LYS A 170 3.87 -14.45 -8.44
N THR A 171 3.07 -14.90 -7.48
CA THR A 171 3.50 -15.89 -6.49
C THR A 171 3.65 -17.22 -7.20
N GLU A 172 4.77 -17.45 -7.87
CA GLU A 172 5.14 -18.80 -8.29
C GLU A 172 5.96 -19.44 -7.18
N SER A 173 5.34 -20.43 -6.54
CA SER A 173 5.97 -21.39 -5.66
C SER A 173 6.95 -22.23 -6.49
N GLY A 174 8.22 -21.84 -6.46
CA GLY A 174 9.27 -22.53 -7.19
C GLY A 174 10.62 -21.87 -6.92
N GLY A 175 11.01 -21.80 -5.64
CA GLY A 175 12.30 -21.24 -5.26
C GLY A 175 13.44 -22.09 -5.79
N LYS A 176 14.03 -21.68 -6.92
CA LYS A 176 15.39 -22.06 -7.29
C LYS A 176 16.31 -21.08 -6.57
N ILE A 177 17.15 -21.58 -5.67
CA ILE A 177 18.21 -20.80 -5.03
C ILE A 177 19.22 -20.51 -6.14
N ILE A 178 19.29 -19.26 -6.59
CA ILE A 178 20.32 -18.78 -7.51
C ILE A 178 21.35 -18.07 -6.62
N ALA A 179 22.63 -18.44 -6.75
CA ALA A 179 23.70 -17.85 -5.98
C ALA A 179 23.82 -16.35 -6.28
N GLY A 180 24.19 -15.55 -5.27
CA GLY A 180 24.28 -14.09 -5.38
C GLY A 180 25.30 -13.60 -6.40
N GLU A 181 26.24 -14.45 -6.80
CA GLU A 181 27.32 -14.14 -7.75
C GLU A 181 26.78 -14.01 -9.19
N ASP A 182 25.93 -14.95 -9.61
CA ASP A 182 25.32 -14.99 -10.95
C ASP A 182 24.29 -13.88 -11.19
N THR A 183 23.75 -13.28 -10.13
CA THR A 183 22.76 -12.18 -10.22
C THR A 183 23.41 -10.82 -10.39
N TRP A 184 24.67 -10.64 -9.99
CA TRP A 184 25.38 -9.37 -10.17
C TRP A 184 25.72 -9.13 -11.64
N ASP A 185 26.21 -10.15 -12.35
CA ASP A 185 26.62 -10.00 -13.75
C ASP A 185 25.44 -9.69 -14.69
N LEU A 186 24.25 -10.26 -14.42
CA LEU A 186 23.02 -9.95 -15.16
C LEU A 186 22.46 -8.56 -14.86
N LEU A 187 22.67 -8.04 -13.65
CA LEU A 187 22.17 -6.72 -13.22
C LEU A 187 23.13 -5.58 -13.55
N VAL A 188 24.43 -5.85 -13.73
CA VAL A 188 25.45 -4.84 -14.03
C VAL A 188 25.32 -4.34 -15.47
N ASP A 189 24.96 -5.21 -16.41
CA ASP A 189 24.80 -4.83 -17.82
C ASP A 189 23.60 -3.90 -18.04
N ASP A 190 22.49 -4.15 -17.34
CA ASP A 190 21.22 -3.40 -17.50
C ASP A 190 21.16 -2.08 -16.67
N LYS A 191 21.89 -2.02 -15.55
CA LYS A 191 21.92 -0.83 -14.65
C LYS A 191 22.64 0.39 -15.22
N SER A 192 23.49 0.22 -16.23
CA SER A 192 24.21 1.31 -16.87
C SER A 192 23.21 2.30 -17.51
N SER A 193 22.25 1.81 -18.31
CA SER A 193 21.43 2.71 -19.14
C SER A 193 20.45 3.61 -18.37
N ILE A 194 19.82 3.13 -17.29
CA ILE A 194 18.79 3.90 -16.56
C ILE A 194 19.42 4.88 -15.56
N CYS A 195 20.48 4.46 -14.86
CA CYS A 195 21.18 5.35 -13.93
C CYS A 195 21.90 6.47 -14.70
N ASP A 196 22.46 6.17 -15.88
CA ASP A 196 23.14 7.16 -16.72
C ASP A 196 22.15 8.19 -17.30
N GLY A 197 20.92 7.77 -17.65
CA GLY A 197 19.85 8.67 -18.09
C GLY A 197 19.40 9.67 -17.01
N TYR A 198 19.31 9.22 -15.76
CA TYR A 198 18.94 10.06 -14.63
C TYR A 198 20.07 11.03 -14.22
N LEU A 199 21.31 10.52 -14.15
CA LEU A 199 22.49 11.33 -13.84
C LEU A 199 22.77 12.39 -14.92
N SER A 200 22.61 12.05 -16.20
CA SER A 200 22.78 12.99 -17.31
C SER A 200 21.71 14.09 -17.32
N SER A 201 20.44 13.77 -17.03
CA SER A 201 19.39 14.78 -16.85
C SER A 201 19.67 15.70 -15.67
N TRP A 202 20.14 15.17 -14.54
CA TRP A 202 20.47 15.97 -13.36
C TRP A 202 21.66 16.91 -13.61
N HIS A 203 22.72 16.43 -14.29
CA HIS A 203 23.85 17.27 -14.70
C HIS A 203 23.48 18.31 -15.77
N SER A 204 22.51 18.02 -16.63
CA SER A 204 21.95 18.99 -17.58
C SER A 204 21.19 20.11 -16.85
N TRP A 205 20.32 19.75 -15.91
CA TRP A 205 19.54 20.70 -15.11
C TRP A 205 20.42 21.63 -14.26
N LYS A 206 21.50 21.11 -13.68
CA LYS A 206 22.45 21.89 -12.89
C LYS A 206 23.22 22.93 -13.72
N ARG A 207 23.47 22.64 -15.01
CA ARG A 207 24.14 23.57 -15.95
C ARG A 207 23.21 24.66 -16.51
N MET A 208 21.89 24.42 -16.51
CA MET A 208 20.89 25.41 -16.96
C MET A 208 20.44 26.36 -15.85
N SER A 209 20.82 26.09 -14.60
CA SER A 209 20.46 26.88 -13.41
C SER A 209 21.63 27.71 -12.86
N SER A 210 22.69 27.88 -13.66
CA SER A 210 23.88 28.71 -13.37
C SER A 210 23.96 29.86 -14.36
#